data_AF-A0A8S9MXL6-F1
#
_entry.id   AF-A0A8S9MXL6-F1
#
_cell.length_a   1.000
_cell.length_b   1.000
_cell.length_c   1.000
_cell.angle_alpha   90.00
_cell.angle_beta   90.00
_cell.angle_gamma   90.00
#
_symmetry.space_group_name_H-M   'P 1'
#
loop_
_entity.id
_entity.type
_entity.pdbx_description
1 polymer ?
#
loop_
_entity_poly.entity_id
_entity_poly.type
_entity_poly.pdbx_seq_one_letter_code
_entity_poly.pdbx_strand_id
1 'polypeptide(L)'
;MSSSSRLCIEHVENIGIHYYQTLRMWRKNFLDRQKPIMALGFDDKFIRTWEYYFDYCAAGFKTLTLGNYQVAFSRPGNVAAFADSYKGFPSAYYFISIPEERYNEYRLSSDFIKEYIFPGGCLPSLARVTSAMSSSSRLCIEHVENIGIHYYQTLRMWRKNFLDRQKPIIALGCDDKFIRTWEYYFDYCAAGFKTLTLGNYQVVFSRPGNVAAFADSYKGFPSAYYVA
;
A
#
# COMPACT_ATOMS: atom_id res chain seq x y z
N MET A 1 20.00 32.57 -9.03
CA MET A 1 20.50 31.22 -9.36
C MET A 1 19.45 30.20 -8.93
N SER A 2 18.99 29.36 -9.84
CA SER A 2 17.92 28.38 -9.60
C SER A 2 18.44 27.25 -8.70
N SER A 3 17.88 27.12 -7.49
CA SER A 3 18.15 26.01 -6.57
C SER A 3 17.51 24.75 -7.12
N SER A 4 18.29 23.91 -7.81
CA SER A 4 17.83 22.59 -8.26
C SER A 4 17.62 21.69 -7.04
N SER A 5 16.36 21.46 -6.68
CA SER A 5 15.92 20.55 -5.62
C SER A 5 16.01 19.10 -6.10
N ARG A 6 17.22 18.53 -6.17
CA ARG A 6 17.38 17.10 -6.50
C ARG A 6 17.28 16.26 -5.24
N LEU A 7 16.30 15.37 -5.21
CA LEU A 7 16.18 14.28 -4.24
C LEU A 7 17.02 13.09 -4.74
N CYS A 8 17.74 12.45 -3.83
CA CYS A 8 18.48 11.21 -4.04
C CYS A 8 17.68 10.05 -3.42
N ILE A 9 17.69 8.90 -4.07
CA ILE A 9 17.13 7.67 -3.53
C ILE A 9 18.22 7.02 -2.66
N GLU A 10 17.99 6.90 -1.35
CA GLU A 10 18.94 6.28 -0.42
C GLU A 10 18.72 4.79 -0.28
N HIS A 11 17.45 4.39 -0.21
CA HIS A 11 17.07 3.01 0.06
C HIS A 11 15.79 2.68 -0.68
N VAL A 12 15.78 1.54 -1.36
CA VAL A 12 14.60 0.95 -1.95
C VAL A 12 14.48 -0.46 -1.40
N GLU A 13 13.49 -0.68 -0.57
CA GLU A 13 13.18 -2.00 -0.06
C GLU A 13 11.98 -2.57 -0.80
N ASN A 14 12.10 -3.77 -1.37
CA ASN A 14 10.94 -4.50 -1.83
C ASN A 14 10.28 -5.22 -0.65
N ILE A 15 9.31 -4.57 -0.02
CA ILE A 15 8.51 -5.15 1.05
C ILE A 15 7.43 -6.12 0.53
N GLY A 16 7.34 -6.33 -0.79
CA GLY A 16 6.44 -7.28 -1.42
C GLY A 16 6.61 -8.71 -0.88
N ILE A 17 7.83 -9.13 -0.50
CA ILE A 17 8.07 -10.46 0.08
C ILE A 17 7.45 -10.61 1.47
N HIS A 18 7.47 -9.56 2.28
CA HIS A 18 6.79 -9.53 3.58
C HIS A 18 5.27 -9.52 3.41
N TYR A 19 4.78 -8.80 2.40
CA TYR A 19 3.37 -8.81 2.04
C TYR A 19 2.90 -10.18 1.57
N TYR A 20 3.70 -10.90 0.76
CA TYR A 20 3.45 -12.30 0.40
C TYR A 20 3.26 -13.18 1.64
N GLN A 21 4.20 -13.14 2.59
CA GLN A 21 4.12 -13.92 3.83
C GLN A 21 2.88 -13.56 4.65
N THR A 22 2.58 -12.27 4.75
CA THR A 22 1.40 -11.75 5.46
C THR A 22 0.11 -12.25 4.83
N LEU A 23 -0.03 -12.19 3.50
CA LEU A 23 -1.21 -12.68 2.78
C LEU A 23 -1.42 -14.18 2.97
N ARG A 24 -0.35 -14.98 3.02
CA ARG A 24 -0.44 -16.42 3.32
C ARG A 24 -0.94 -16.67 4.74
N MET A 25 -0.46 -15.90 5.72
CA MET A 25 -0.93 -15.99 7.09
C MET A 25 -2.39 -15.54 7.22
N TRP A 26 -2.77 -14.44 6.57
CA TRP A 26 -4.15 -13.95 6.56
C TRP A 26 -5.11 -14.95 5.91
N ARG A 27 -4.73 -15.55 4.77
CA ARG A 27 -5.50 -16.62 4.13
C ARG A 27 -5.75 -17.79 5.09
N LYS A 28 -4.69 -18.26 5.76
CA LYS A 28 -4.82 -19.36 6.74
C LYS A 28 -5.80 -18.98 7.84
N ASN A 29 -5.60 -17.82 8.47
CA ASN A 29 -6.46 -17.34 9.55
C ASN A 29 -7.92 -17.14 9.11
N PHE A 30 -8.14 -16.69 7.87
CA PHE A 30 -9.46 -16.50 7.29
C PHE A 30 -10.17 -17.85 7.09
N LEU A 31 -9.51 -18.82 6.48
CA LEU A 31 -10.06 -20.16 6.24
C LEU A 31 -10.30 -20.93 7.55
N ASP A 32 -9.40 -20.83 8.52
CA ASP A 32 -9.59 -21.41 9.86
C ASP A 32 -10.84 -20.83 10.57
N ARG A 33 -11.25 -19.61 10.21
CA ARG A 33 -12.44 -18.91 10.73
C ARG A 33 -13.64 -18.97 9.79
N GLN A 34 -13.62 -19.80 8.74
CA GLN A 34 -14.70 -19.87 7.75
C GLN A 34 -16.06 -20.12 8.39
N LYS A 35 -16.18 -21.09 9.31
CA LYS A 35 -17.46 -21.41 9.97
C LYS A 35 -18.04 -20.21 10.75
N PRO A 36 -17.28 -19.54 11.65
CA PRO A 36 -17.73 -18.29 12.27
C PRO A 36 -18.11 -17.19 11.26
N ILE A 37 -17.34 -17.03 10.18
CA ILE A 37 -17.62 -16.02 9.15
C ILE A 37 -18.97 -16.32 8.47
N MET A 38 -19.22 -17.56 8.09
CA MET A 38 -20.49 -17.95 7.48
C MET A 38 -21.67 -17.78 8.44
N ALA A 39 -21.46 -18.00 9.74
CA ALA A 39 -22.47 -17.75 10.76
C ALA A 39 -22.85 -16.27 10.92
N LEU A 40 -22.00 -15.33 10.46
CA LEU A 40 -22.32 -13.90 10.37
C LEU A 40 -23.17 -13.55 9.13
N GLY A 41 -23.54 -14.54 8.32
CA GLY A 41 -24.37 -14.35 7.12
C GLY A 41 -23.58 -14.22 5.81
N PHE A 42 -22.25 -14.40 5.83
CA PHE A 42 -21.44 -14.42 4.61
C PHE A 42 -21.53 -15.77 3.89
N ASP A 43 -21.73 -15.74 2.58
CA ASP A 43 -21.95 -16.94 1.77
C ASP A 43 -20.64 -17.55 1.24
N ASP A 44 -20.74 -18.71 0.59
CA ASP A 44 -19.58 -19.37 -0.02
C ASP A 44 -18.93 -18.51 -1.12
N LYS A 45 -19.70 -17.62 -1.77
CA LYS A 45 -19.15 -16.70 -2.76
C LYS A 45 -18.20 -15.71 -2.10
N PHE A 46 -18.55 -15.18 -0.93
CA PHE A 46 -17.68 -14.32 -0.14
C PHE A 46 -16.37 -15.02 0.22
N ILE A 47 -16.44 -16.28 0.68
CA ILE A 47 -15.25 -17.08 1.01
C ILE A 47 -14.34 -17.25 -0.21
N ARG A 48 -14.90 -17.66 -1.35
CA ARG A 48 -14.13 -17.81 -2.61
C ARG A 48 -13.51 -16.50 -3.09
N THR A 49 -14.20 -15.38 -2.89
CA THR A 49 -13.70 -14.04 -3.26
C THR A 49 -12.45 -13.68 -2.48
N TRP A 50 -12.45 -13.91 -1.17
CA TRP A 50 -11.28 -13.64 -0.33
C TRP A 50 -10.16 -14.64 -0.55
N GLU A 51 -10.47 -15.92 -0.69
CA GLU A 51 -9.46 -16.93 -1.02
C GLU A 51 -8.74 -16.60 -2.33
N TYR A 52 -9.50 -16.26 -3.38
CA TYR A 52 -8.95 -15.80 -4.64
C TYR A 52 -8.08 -14.55 -4.48
N TYR A 53 -8.57 -13.53 -3.76
CA TYR A 53 -7.82 -12.31 -3.51
C TYR A 53 -6.47 -12.60 -2.84
N PHE A 54 -6.47 -13.40 -1.77
CA PHE A 54 -5.25 -13.75 -1.06
C PHE A 54 -4.27 -14.48 -1.96
N ASP A 55 -4.72 -15.48 -2.72
CA ASP A 55 -3.83 -16.26 -3.59
C ASP A 55 -3.35 -15.47 -4.80
N TYR A 56 -4.22 -14.66 -5.43
CA TYR A 56 -3.85 -13.80 -6.55
C TYR A 56 -2.80 -12.78 -6.12
N CYS A 57 -3.03 -12.06 -5.03
CA CYS A 57 -2.08 -11.07 -4.53
C CYS A 57 -0.77 -11.74 -4.04
N ALA A 58 -0.85 -12.86 -3.32
CA ALA A 58 0.33 -13.58 -2.86
C ALA A 58 1.17 -14.11 -4.02
N ALA A 59 0.54 -14.72 -5.04
CA ALA A 59 1.23 -15.15 -6.25
C ALA A 59 1.88 -13.97 -6.94
N GLY A 60 1.15 -12.86 -7.06
CA GLY A 60 1.63 -11.64 -7.68
C GLY A 60 2.89 -11.06 -7.03
N PHE A 61 2.91 -10.95 -5.69
CA PHE A 61 4.09 -10.51 -4.94
C PHE A 61 5.24 -11.53 -5.02
N LYS A 62 4.94 -12.83 -4.97
CA LYS A 62 5.94 -13.90 -5.09
C LYS A 62 6.61 -13.90 -6.47
N THR A 63 5.86 -13.63 -7.53
CA THR A 63 6.37 -13.60 -8.91
C THR A 63 6.88 -12.22 -9.33
N LEU A 64 6.90 -11.24 -8.42
CA LEU A 64 7.31 -9.86 -8.68
C LEU A 64 6.50 -9.17 -9.80
N THR A 65 5.29 -9.66 -10.08
CA THR A 65 4.33 -9.01 -10.97
C THR A 65 3.51 -7.96 -10.22
N LEU A 66 3.45 -8.10 -8.89
CA LEU A 66 3.07 -7.05 -7.94
C LEU A 66 4.31 -6.64 -7.15
N GLY A 67 4.55 -5.35 -7.05
CA GLY A 67 5.58 -4.79 -6.21
C GLY A 67 4.97 -3.93 -5.11
N ASN A 68 5.53 -4.02 -3.91
CA ASN A 68 5.31 -3.02 -2.88
C ASN A 68 6.70 -2.58 -2.43
N TYR A 69 7.02 -1.32 -2.69
CA TYR A 69 8.36 -0.80 -2.50
C TYR A 69 8.32 0.31 -1.47
N GLN A 70 9.19 0.21 -0.48
CA GLN A 70 9.49 1.28 0.44
C GLN A 70 10.71 2.05 -0.05
N VAL A 71 10.48 3.30 -0.49
CA VAL A 71 11.55 4.17 -0.98
C VAL A 71 11.84 5.25 0.05
N ALA A 72 13.07 5.28 0.54
CA ALA A 72 13.59 6.39 1.33
C ALA A 72 14.35 7.35 0.42
N PHE A 73 13.92 8.60 0.43
CA PHE A 73 14.60 9.69 -0.26
C PHE A 73 15.41 10.51 0.74
N SER A 74 16.56 11.02 0.31
CA SER A 74 17.27 12.06 1.02
C SER A 74 17.71 13.17 0.07
N ARG A 75 18.28 14.23 0.65
CA ARG A 75 18.97 15.25 -0.12
C ARG A 75 20.47 14.96 -0.08
N PRO A 76 21.23 15.29 -1.14
CA PRO A 76 22.68 15.13 -1.16
C PRO A 76 23.33 15.65 0.13
N GLY A 77 24.08 14.80 0.84
CA GLY A 77 24.77 15.13 2.09
C GLY A 77 24.25 14.45 3.36
N ASN A 78 23.27 13.54 3.29
CA ASN A 78 22.74 12.82 4.45
C ASN A 78 23.52 11.52 4.75
N VAL A 79 24.35 11.49 5.80
CA VAL A 79 25.16 10.32 6.20
C VAL A 79 24.60 9.54 7.41
N ALA A 80 23.38 9.84 7.86
CA ALA A 80 22.79 9.24 9.07
C ALA A 80 22.39 7.75 8.95
N ALA A 81 22.47 7.15 7.77
CA ALA A 81 22.05 5.76 7.53
C ALA A 81 22.96 4.68 8.17
N PHE A 82 24.12 5.06 8.71
CA PHE A 82 25.16 4.09 9.12
C PHE A 82 25.32 3.86 10.63
N ALA A 83 24.53 4.54 11.50
CA ALA A 83 24.85 4.58 12.94
C ALA A 83 24.06 3.63 13.87
N ASP A 84 22.89 3.09 13.49
CA ASP A 84 22.20 2.06 14.28
C ASP A 84 21.00 1.49 13.51
N SER A 85 21.05 0.21 13.15
CA SER A 85 20.24 -0.36 12.07
C SER A 85 18.73 -0.47 12.33
N TYR A 86 18.23 -0.19 13.54
CA TYR A 86 16.81 -0.41 13.88
C TYR A 86 16.15 0.60 14.84
N LYS A 87 16.88 1.61 15.35
CA LYS A 87 16.33 2.51 16.39
C LYS A 87 16.02 3.95 15.95
N GLY A 88 16.39 4.35 14.74
CA GLY A 88 16.23 5.72 14.25
C GLY A 88 15.64 5.86 12.85
N PHE A 89 15.30 4.76 12.18
CA PHE A 89 14.82 4.82 10.81
C PHE A 89 13.41 5.41 10.73
N PRO A 90 13.18 6.36 9.81
CA PRO A 90 11.85 6.84 9.53
C PRO A 90 10.95 5.66 9.12
N SER A 91 9.81 5.50 9.80
CA SER A 91 8.83 4.47 9.44
C SER A 91 7.95 4.98 8.32
N ALA A 92 7.82 4.23 7.23
CA ALA A 92 6.87 4.54 6.15
C ALA A 92 5.53 3.83 6.39
N TYR A 93 4.44 4.55 6.15
CA TYR A 93 3.07 4.06 6.23
C TYR A 93 2.37 4.26 4.89
N TYR A 94 1.74 3.19 4.39
CA TYR A 94 1.05 3.17 3.10
C TYR A 94 -0.44 2.96 3.30
N PHE A 95 -1.25 3.78 2.65
CA PHE A 95 -2.70 3.61 2.68
C PHE A 95 -3.39 4.20 1.45
N ILE A 96 -4.41 3.48 0.97
CA ILE A 96 -5.40 4.03 0.05
C ILE A 96 -6.29 4.98 0.83
N SER A 97 -6.56 6.14 0.25
CA SER A 97 -7.28 7.22 0.91
C SER A 97 -8.44 7.73 0.09
N ILE A 98 -9.39 8.35 0.76
CA ILE A 98 -10.42 9.19 0.14
C ILE A 98 -10.19 10.67 0.48
N PRO A 99 -10.56 11.63 -0.40
CA PRO A 99 -10.54 13.05 -0.06
C PRO A 99 -11.33 13.36 1.22
N GLU A 100 -10.84 14.31 2.04
CA GLU A 100 -11.43 14.61 3.35
C GLU A 100 -12.88 15.06 3.24
N GLU A 101 -13.22 15.85 2.22
CA GLU A 101 -14.58 16.35 2.01
C GLU A 101 -15.59 15.21 1.77
N ARG A 102 -15.13 14.06 1.28
CA ARG A 102 -15.96 12.87 1.04
C ARG A 102 -15.91 11.85 2.18
N TYR A 103 -14.99 11.99 3.13
CA TYR A 103 -14.75 10.98 4.17
C TYR A 103 -16.00 10.68 5.01
N ASN A 104 -16.72 11.72 5.45
CA ASN A 104 -17.90 11.55 6.30
C ASN A 104 -19.06 10.86 5.58
N GLU A 105 -19.29 11.21 4.31
CA GLU A 105 -20.29 10.54 3.50
C GLU A 105 -19.86 9.09 3.24
N TYR A 106 -18.64 8.90 2.77
CA TYR A 106 -18.10 7.58 2.46
C TYR A 106 -18.15 6.63 3.64
N ARG A 107 -17.77 7.03 4.86
CA ARG A 107 -17.79 6.11 6.02
C ARG A 107 -19.20 5.68 6.41
N LEU A 108 -20.22 6.48 6.09
CA LEU A 108 -21.62 6.24 6.43
C LEU A 108 -22.41 5.56 5.32
N SER A 109 -21.94 5.65 4.07
CA SER A 109 -22.59 5.03 2.92
C SER A 109 -22.11 3.61 2.66
N SER A 110 -22.97 2.83 2.01
CA SER A 110 -22.64 1.55 1.39
C SER A 110 -22.40 1.79 -0.10
N ASP A 111 -21.35 1.20 -0.64
CA ASP A 111 -21.02 1.25 -2.07
C ASP A 111 -20.64 -0.14 -2.58
N PHE A 112 -20.39 -0.26 -3.88
CA PHE A 112 -20.00 -1.52 -4.50
C PHE A 112 -18.81 -2.19 -3.78
N ILE A 113 -17.83 -1.40 -3.32
CA ILE A 113 -16.65 -1.93 -2.66
C ILE A 113 -17.05 -2.55 -1.32
N LYS A 114 -17.85 -1.86 -0.49
CA LYS A 114 -18.28 -2.39 0.80
C LYS A 114 -19.29 -3.53 0.69
N GLU A 115 -20.10 -3.55 -0.37
CA GLU A 115 -21.11 -4.59 -0.52
C GLU A 115 -20.53 -5.89 -1.06
N TYR A 116 -19.59 -5.81 -2.01
CA TYR A 116 -19.19 -6.98 -2.80
C TYR A 116 -17.73 -7.40 -2.64
N ILE A 117 -16.83 -6.49 -2.23
CA ILE A 117 -15.37 -6.75 -2.24
C ILE A 117 -14.79 -6.72 -0.82
N PHE A 118 -14.94 -5.60 -0.11
CA PHE A 118 -14.42 -5.36 1.24
C PHE A 118 -15.52 -4.93 2.23
N PRO A 119 -16.41 -5.85 2.66
CA PRO A 119 -17.37 -5.58 3.72
C PRO A 119 -16.73 -5.09 5.00
N GLY A 120 -17.26 -3.98 5.54
CA GLY A 120 -16.69 -3.28 6.69
C GLY A 120 -15.43 -2.46 6.39
N GLY A 121 -14.95 -2.47 5.15
CA GLY A 121 -13.82 -1.65 4.72
C GLY A 121 -14.11 -0.16 4.87
N CYS A 122 -13.11 0.59 5.33
CA CYS A 122 -13.18 2.04 5.45
C CYS A 122 -11.85 2.66 5.01
N LEU A 123 -11.91 3.61 4.09
CA LEU A 123 -10.76 4.37 3.63
C LEU A 123 -10.62 5.62 4.51
N PRO A 124 -9.48 5.82 5.18
CA PRO A 124 -9.22 7.08 5.87
C PRO A 124 -8.92 8.20 4.86
N SER A 125 -9.01 9.44 5.30
CA SER A 125 -8.36 10.55 4.59
C SER A 125 -6.96 10.78 5.16
N LEU A 126 -6.11 11.50 4.40
CA LEU A 126 -4.82 11.95 4.91
C LEU A 126 -4.98 12.79 6.19
N ALA A 127 -5.95 13.71 6.22
CA ALA A 127 -6.21 14.56 7.38
C ALA A 127 -6.59 13.76 8.64
N ARG A 128 -7.36 12.68 8.48
CA ARG A 128 -7.72 11.78 9.60
C ARG A 128 -6.51 11.02 10.13
N VAL A 129 -5.67 10.49 9.24
CA VAL A 129 -4.44 9.79 9.62
C VAL A 129 -3.50 10.74 10.36
N THR A 130 -3.25 11.93 9.83
CA THR A 130 -2.31 12.88 10.45
C THR A 130 -2.83 13.44 11.77
N SER A 131 -4.14 13.67 11.90
CA SER A 131 -4.78 14.08 13.15
C SER A 131 -4.73 12.98 14.23
N ALA A 132 -5.02 11.73 13.87
CA ALA A 132 -4.92 10.60 14.79
C ALA A 132 -3.47 10.40 15.25
N MET A 133 -2.51 10.49 14.32
CA MET A 133 -1.09 10.41 14.61
C MET A 133 -0.65 11.50 15.60
N SER A 134 -1.00 12.77 15.37
CA SER A 134 -0.56 13.89 16.22
C SER A 134 -1.20 13.87 17.61
N SER A 135 -2.45 13.41 17.72
CA SER A 135 -3.16 13.30 19.00
C SER A 135 -2.72 12.12 19.86
N SER A 136 -2.28 11.03 19.22
CA SER A 136 -2.03 9.74 19.90
C SER A 136 -0.55 9.38 19.98
N SER A 137 0.34 10.21 19.45
CA SER A 137 1.78 9.92 19.43
C SER A 137 2.64 11.17 19.44
N ARG A 138 3.94 10.97 19.61
CA ARG A 138 4.98 12.00 19.41
C ARG A 138 5.65 11.84 18.06
N LEU A 139 4.94 11.37 17.03
CA LEU A 139 5.52 11.22 15.70
C LEU A 139 5.46 12.56 14.93
N CYS A 140 6.51 12.84 14.17
CA CYS A 140 6.58 13.96 13.24
C CYS A 140 6.49 13.43 11.79
N ILE A 141 5.82 14.17 10.91
CA ILE A 141 5.78 13.85 9.48
C ILE A 141 7.02 14.45 8.83
N GLU A 142 7.83 13.60 8.19
CA GLU A 142 9.01 14.03 7.43
C GLU A 142 8.74 14.15 5.94
N HIS A 143 7.88 13.27 5.40
CA HIS A 143 7.55 13.25 3.97
C HIS A 143 6.16 12.69 3.74
N VAL A 144 5.48 13.22 2.72
CA VAL A 144 4.18 12.72 2.24
C VAL A 144 4.22 12.72 0.72
N GLU A 145 3.89 11.57 0.13
CA GLU A 145 3.79 11.42 -1.32
C GLU A 145 2.49 10.71 -1.69
N ASN A 146 1.77 11.24 -2.68
CA ASN A 146 0.61 10.57 -3.26
C ASN A 146 1.02 9.81 -4.52
N ILE A 147 1.13 8.50 -4.41
CA ILE A 147 1.48 7.60 -5.50
C ILE A 147 0.23 7.02 -6.21
N GLY A 148 -0.97 7.54 -5.92
CA GLY A 148 -2.24 7.04 -6.46
C GLY A 148 -2.31 7.00 -7.98
N ILE A 149 -1.62 7.92 -8.67
CA ILE A 149 -1.57 7.96 -10.15
C ILE A 149 -0.98 6.68 -10.75
N HIS A 150 -0.04 6.03 -10.06
CA HIS A 150 0.56 4.77 -10.49
C HIS A 150 -0.38 3.58 -10.28
N TYR A 151 -1.33 3.70 -9.35
CA TYR A 151 -2.27 2.64 -9.02
C TYR A 151 -3.31 2.40 -10.13
N TYR A 152 -3.64 3.43 -10.92
CA TYR A 152 -4.43 3.28 -12.14
C TYR A 152 -3.81 2.25 -13.09
N GLN A 153 -2.53 2.42 -13.42
CA GLN A 153 -1.83 1.52 -14.35
C GLN A 153 -1.73 0.10 -13.80
N THR A 154 -1.47 0.00 -12.50
CA THR A 154 -1.44 -1.28 -11.77
C THR A 154 -2.77 -2.03 -11.95
N LEU A 155 -3.91 -1.38 -11.71
CA LEU A 155 -5.23 -1.99 -11.87
C LEU A 155 -5.55 -2.37 -13.31
N ARG A 156 -5.09 -1.59 -14.31
CA ARG A 156 -5.24 -1.96 -15.74
C ARG A 156 -4.48 -3.25 -16.06
N MET A 157 -3.25 -3.39 -15.56
CA MET A 157 -2.46 -4.60 -15.73
C MET A 157 -3.10 -5.80 -15.03
N TRP A 158 -3.65 -5.60 -13.83
CA TRP A 158 -4.33 -6.67 -13.09
C TRP A 158 -5.57 -7.16 -13.81
N ARG A 159 -6.40 -6.22 -14.31
CA ARG A 159 -7.57 -6.54 -15.13
C ARG A 159 -7.18 -7.35 -16.36
N LYS A 160 -6.14 -6.92 -17.09
CA LYS A 160 -5.65 -7.66 -18.26
C LYS A 160 -5.25 -9.09 -17.88
N ASN A 161 -4.41 -9.23 -16.85
CA ASN A 161 -3.94 -10.53 -16.40
C ASN A 161 -5.08 -11.44 -15.90
N PHE A 162 -6.09 -10.86 -15.26
CA PHE A 162 -7.29 -11.57 -14.79
C PHE A 162 -8.10 -12.13 -15.96
N LEU A 163 -8.41 -11.29 -16.96
CA LEU A 163 -9.19 -11.68 -18.14
C LEU A 163 -8.42 -12.69 -19.02
N ASP A 164 -7.11 -12.49 -19.19
CA ASP A 164 -6.24 -13.43 -19.92
C ASP A 164 -6.22 -14.83 -19.24
N ARG A 165 -6.54 -14.91 -17.95
CA ARG A 165 -6.60 -16.14 -17.14
C ARG A 165 -8.04 -16.54 -16.78
N GLN A 166 -9.05 -16.08 -17.50
CA GLN A 166 -10.45 -16.41 -17.19
C GLN A 166 -10.74 -17.92 -17.16
N LYS A 167 -10.21 -18.69 -18.14
CA LYS A 167 -10.42 -20.14 -18.22
C LYS A 167 -9.98 -20.90 -16.96
N PRO A 168 -8.73 -20.76 -16.46
CA PRO A 168 -8.34 -21.43 -15.23
C PRO A 168 -9.09 -20.90 -13.99
N ILE A 169 -9.52 -19.64 -13.97
CA ILE A 169 -10.34 -19.11 -12.87
C ILE A 169 -11.70 -19.79 -12.81
N ILE A 170 -12.36 -19.98 -13.96
CA ILE A 170 -13.64 -20.72 -14.04
C ILE A 170 -13.46 -22.17 -13.59
N ALA A 171 -12.36 -22.82 -13.97
CA ALA A 171 -12.05 -24.18 -13.55
C ALA A 171 -11.87 -24.33 -12.02
N LEU A 172 -11.58 -23.24 -11.29
CA LEU A 172 -11.55 -23.19 -9.83
C LEU A 172 -12.94 -23.06 -9.18
N GLY A 173 -14.02 -23.12 -9.97
CA GLY A 173 -15.40 -22.97 -9.47
C GLY A 173 -15.86 -21.52 -9.33
N CYS A 174 -15.15 -20.57 -9.93
CA CYS A 174 -15.57 -19.17 -10.01
C CYS A 174 -16.51 -18.98 -11.21
N ASP A 175 -17.77 -18.62 -10.96
CA ASP A 175 -18.78 -18.46 -12.00
C ASP A 175 -18.63 -17.16 -12.81
N ASP A 176 -19.42 -17.01 -13.88
CA ASP A 176 -19.39 -15.77 -14.68
C ASP A 176 -19.76 -14.53 -13.87
N LYS A 177 -20.59 -14.68 -12.82
CA LYS A 177 -20.93 -13.57 -11.92
C LYS A 177 -19.68 -13.09 -11.17
N PHE A 178 -18.84 -14.00 -10.70
CA PHE A 178 -17.55 -13.70 -10.09
C PHE A 178 -16.65 -12.94 -11.06
N ILE A 179 -16.50 -13.44 -12.30
CA ILE A 179 -15.67 -12.79 -13.32
C ILE A 179 -16.12 -11.34 -13.55
N ARG A 180 -17.43 -11.12 -13.74
CA ARG A 180 -17.98 -9.76 -13.93
C ARG A 180 -17.80 -8.87 -12.70
N THR A 181 -17.93 -9.43 -11.50
CA THR A 181 -17.73 -8.69 -10.24
C THR A 181 -16.28 -8.19 -10.13
N TRP A 182 -15.31 -9.05 -10.44
CA TRP A 182 -13.88 -8.70 -10.39
C TRP A 182 -13.46 -7.76 -11.52
N GLU A 183 -13.97 -7.96 -12.73
CA GLU A 183 -13.75 -7.04 -13.83
C GLU A 183 -14.25 -5.63 -13.48
N TYR A 184 -15.48 -5.54 -12.95
CA TYR A 184 -16.04 -4.28 -12.48
C TYR A 184 -15.23 -3.67 -11.35
N TYR A 185 -14.76 -4.47 -10.37
CA TYR A 185 -13.86 -4.00 -9.32
C TYR A 185 -12.61 -3.31 -9.87
N PHE A 186 -11.92 -3.91 -10.84
CA PHE A 186 -10.72 -3.32 -11.41
C PHE A 186 -11.02 -1.99 -12.11
N ASP A 187 -12.08 -1.93 -12.92
CA ASP A 187 -12.48 -0.73 -13.63
C ASP A 187 -12.96 0.37 -12.68
N TYR A 188 -13.75 0.01 -11.66
CA TYR A 188 -14.26 0.92 -10.62
C TYR A 188 -13.12 1.58 -9.85
N CYS A 189 -12.19 0.79 -9.32
CA CYS A 189 -11.03 1.33 -8.60
C CYS A 189 -10.11 2.13 -9.52
N ALA A 190 -9.89 1.68 -10.76
CA ALA A 190 -9.05 2.38 -11.73
C ALA A 190 -9.63 3.76 -12.04
N ALA A 191 -10.95 3.86 -12.24
CA ALA A 191 -11.64 5.14 -12.39
C ALA A 191 -11.45 6.03 -11.16
N GLY A 192 -11.56 5.46 -9.96
CA GLY A 192 -11.31 6.17 -8.70
C GLY A 192 -9.94 6.86 -8.64
N PHE A 193 -8.87 6.10 -8.93
CA PHE A 193 -7.51 6.65 -8.96
C PHE A 193 -7.28 7.62 -10.13
N LYS A 194 -7.81 7.32 -11.32
CA LYS A 194 -7.65 8.18 -12.51
C LYS A 194 -8.33 9.54 -12.34
N THR A 195 -9.44 9.58 -11.62
CA THR A 195 -10.21 10.81 -11.35
C THR A 195 -9.77 11.51 -10.06
N LEU A 196 -8.72 11.02 -9.38
CA LEU A 196 -8.24 11.53 -8.10
C LEU A 196 -9.29 11.52 -6.99
N THR A 197 -10.36 10.73 -7.16
CA THR A 197 -11.38 10.50 -6.13
C THR A 197 -10.94 9.44 -5.12
N LEU A 198 -9.85 8.72 -5.43
CA LEU A 198 -9.03 7.93 -4.53
C LEU A 198 -7.58 8.42 -4.58
N GLY A 199 -6.89 8.35 -3.45
CA GLY A 199 -5.45 8.57 -3.34
C GLY A 199 -4.74 7.33 -2.79
N ASN A 200 -3.42 7.29 -2.91
CA ASN A 200 -2.59 6.27 -2.25
C ASN A 200 -1.36 6.97 -1.68
N TYR A 201 -1.30 7.12 -0.37
CA TYR A 201 -0.26 7.89 0.28
C TYR A 201 0.84 6.98 0.83
N GLN A 202 2.08 7.41 0.61
CA GLN A 202 3.25 7.01 1.37
C GLN A 202 3.59 8.15 2.33
N VAL A 203 3.56 7.87 3.64
CA VAL A 203 3.89 8.86 4.68
C VAL A 203 5.09 8.36 5.48
N VAL A 204 6.09 9.21 5.62
CA VAL A 204 7.30 8.93 6.40
C VAL A 204 7.23 9.67 7.71
N PHE A 205 7.40 8.94 8.82
CA PHE A 205 7.35 9.48 10.17
C PHE A 205 8.70 9.40 10.90
N SER A 206 8.98 10.36 11.78
CA SER A 206 10.11 10.36 12.72
C SER A 206 9.66 10.68 14.16
N ARG A 207 10.61 10.87 15.09
CA ARG A 207 10.36 11.38 16.46
C ARG A 207 11.11 12.70 16.71
N PRO A 208 10.54 13.61 17.52
CA PRO A 208 11.25 14.79 18.01
C PRO A 208 12.58 14.42 18.64
N GLY A 209 13.64 15.17 18.31
CA GLY A 209 14.99 14.89 18.80
C GLY A 209 15.75 13.88 17.95
N ASN A 210 15.24 13.46 16.78
CA ASN A 210 16.02 12.77 15.77
C ASN A 210 17.02 13.74 15.08
N VAL A 211 17.93 14.32 15.86
CA VAL A 211 18.95 15.31 15.44
C VAL A 211 20.02 14.72 14.52
N ALA A 212 20.03 13.40 14.31
CA ALA A 212 20.81 12.77 13.25
C ALA A 212 20.44 13.32 11.86
N ALA A 213 19.22 13.86 11.70
CA ALA A 213 18.78 14.57 10.49
C ALA A 213 19.38 16.00 10.35
N PHE A 214 20.05 16.54 11.37
CA PHE A 214 20.50 17.93 11.46
C PHE A 214 21.99 18.09 11.88
N ALA A 215 22.81 17.03 11.91
CA ALA A 215 24.23 17.14 12.22
C ALA A 215 25.05 17.72 11.05
N ASP A 216 25.97 18.63 11.36
CA ASP A 216 26.77 19.46 10.43
C ASP A 216 27.59 18.65 9.41
N SER A 217 27.41 18.94 8.12
CA SER A 217 27.78 18.10 6.98
C SER A 217 29.26 18.19 6.55
N TYR A 218 30.10 18.96 7.26
CA TYR A 218 31.45 19.33 6.80
C TYR A 218 32.63 18.79 7.62
N LYS A 219 32.41 17.93 8.62
CA LYS A 219 33.52 17.33 9.38
C LYS A 219 33.59 15.81 9.21
N GLY A 220 34.34 15.38 8.19
CA GLY A 220 34.85 14.01 8.09
C GLY A 220 35.21 13.55 6.67
N PHE A 221 36.42 13.91 6.19
CA PHE A 221 37.14 13.20 5.11
C PHE A 221 38.15 12.22 5.78
N PRO A 222 38.56 11.06 5.20
CA PRO A 222 39.18 10.98 3.87
C PRO A 222 38.74 9.79 2.97
N SER A 223 39.28 9.82 1.74
CA SER A 223 39.04 8.97 0.57
C SER A 223 39.24 7.46 0.74
N ALA A 224 38.64 6.67 -0.18
CA ALA A 224 39.25 5.45 -0.74
C ALA A 224 38.51 4.92 -2.00
N TYR A 225 39.16 5.13 -3.15
CA TYR A 225 39.35 4.24 -4.33
C TYR A 225 38.19 3.66 -5.18
N TYR A 226 38.38 3.89 -6.50
CA TYR A 226 37.95 3.16 -7.71
C TYR A 226 37.75 1.64 -7.58
N VAL A 227 36.91 1.03 -8.44
CA VAL A 227 37.32 0.26 -9.66
C VAL A 227 36.10 0.00 -10.58
N ALA A 228 36.30 0.29 -11.88
CA ALA A 228 35.61 -0.12 -13.12
C ALA A 228 34.08 -0.09 -13.21
#